data_AF-A0A2G2WFM2-F1
#
_entry.id   AF-A0A2G2WFM2-F1
#
_cell.length_a   1.000
_cell.length_b   1.000
_cell.length_c   1.000
_cell.angle_alpha   90.00
_cell.angle_beta   90.00
_cell.angle_gamma   90.00
#
_symmetry.space_group_name_H-M   'P 1'
#
loop_
_entity.id
_entity.type
_entity.pdbx_description
1 polymer ?
#
loop_
_entity_poly.entity_id
_entity_poly.type
_entity_poly.pdbx_seq_one_letter_code
_entity_poly.pdbx_strand_id
1 'polypeptide(L)'
;MRLHPLVSSTSNLLNEDKCSKASLVRRLHEENLNSITDLALLGTGDLPIVHLCSRGCERVTEKGIKSLFHTGRKICKALLVLDGGYIPKIADATIFTNISAAKALSDLSLRFCDEVTDAVIFSLL
;
A
#
# COMPACT_ATOMS: atom_id res chain seq x y z
N MET A 1 6.04 45.31 -22.04
CA MET A 1 6.53 43.94 -21.76
C MET A 1 5.44 43.21 -21.02
N ARG A 2 5.13 41.98 -21.45
CA ARG A 2 3.93 41.23 -21.04
C ARG A 2 3.97 40.86 -19.56
N LEU A 3 2.81 41.01 -18.91
CA LEU A 3 2.49 40.54 -17.57
C LEU A 3 2.22 39.04 -17.64
N HIS A 4 2.81 38.23 -16.75
CA HIS A 4 2.19 37.00 -16.19
C HIS A 4 2.91 36.61 -14.89
N PRO A 5 2.22 36.63 -13.74
CA PRO A 5 2.56 35.88 -12.55
C PRO A 5 1.82 34.52 -12.59
N LEU A 6 2.50 33.41 -12.31
CA LEU A 6 1.90 32.09 -12.10
C LEU A 6 2.64 31.47 -10.91
N VAL A 7 2.24 31.81 -9.69
CA VAL A 7 1.25 31.08 -8.87
C VAL A 7 1.76 29.69 -8.52
N SER A 8 2.09 29.55 -7.23
CA SER A 8 2.16 28.30 -6.48
C SER A 8 1.08 27.32 -6.95
N SER A 9 1.48 26.25 -7.64
CA SER A 9 0.58 25.12 -7.90
C SER A 9 0.47 24.24 -6.65
N THR A 10 -0.07 24.84 -5.59
CA THR A 10 -0.67 24.13 -4.46
C THR A 10 -2.19 24.19 -4.62
N SER A 11 -2.74 23.44 -5.58
CA SER A 11 -4.16 23.07 -5.61
C SER A 11 -4.50 22.35 -6.92
N ASN A 12 -4.58 21.02 -6.87
CA ASN A 12 -5.60 20.17 -7.51
C ASN A 12 -5.09 18.76 -7.78
N LEU A 13 -4.93 17.97 -6.71
CA LEU A 13 -5.33 16.55 -6.72
C LEU A 13 -6.02 16.24 -5.38
N LEU A 14 -7.07 17.00 -5.08
CA LEU A 14 -8.15 16.55 -4.19
C LEU A 14 -9.04 15.60 -5.00
N ASN A 15 -8.47 14.50 -5.49
CA ASN A 15 -9.25 13.46 -6.17
C ASN A 15 -9.16 12.20 -5.32
N GLU A 16 -10.13 12.12 -4.40
CA GLU A 16 -10.74 10.88 -3.92
C GLU A 16 -9.75 9.77 -3.60
N ASP A 17 -9.20 9.81 -2.37
CA ASP A 17 -8.88 8.54 -1.73
C ASP A 17 -9.78 8.22 -0.55
N LYS A 18 -10.78 7.40 -0.84
CA LYS A 18 -11.57 6.69 0.17
C LYS A 18 -10.71 5.62 0.86
N CYS A 19 -9.66 6.03 1.58
CA CYS A 19 -9.24 5.32 2.78
C CYS A 19 -10.18 5.67 3.97
N SER A 20 -11.45 5.94 3.66
CA SER A 20 -12.52 6.24 4.61
C SER A 20 -13.65 5.27 4.36
N LYS A 21 -13.61 4.15 5.08
CA LYS A 21 -14.77 3.46 5.64
C LYS A 21 -14.31 2.39 6.65
N ALA A 22 -14.51 2.75 7.92
CA ALA A 22 -14.54 1.95 9.14
C ALA A 22 -14.15 0.46 9.06
N SER A 23 -12.94 0.11 9.54
CA SER A 23 -12.59 -1.22 10.07
C SER A 23 -11.17 -1.17 10.67
N LEU A 24 -11.01 -1.17 12.00
CA LEU A 24 -9.73 -1.19 12.75
C LEU A 24 -8.51 -0.64 11.94
N VAL A 25 -8.68 0.55 11.34
CA VAL A 25 -7.76 1.06 10.34
C VAL A 25 -6.58 1.63 11.09
N ARG A 26 -5.46 0.91 11.18
CA ARG A 26 -4.20 1.54 11.59
C ARG A 26 -3.71 2.35 10.40
N ARG A 27 -4.24 3.57 10.25
CA ARG A 27 -3.71 4.56 9.30
C ARG A 27 -2.25 4.80 9.71
N LEU A 28 -1.34 4.41 8.83
CA LEU A 28 0.08 4.63 9.04
C LEU A 28 0.33 6.10 8.69
N HIS A 29 0.38 6.96 9.71
CA HIS A 29 0.74 8.36 9.52
C HIS A 29 2.23 8.44 9.17
N GLU A 30 2.60 9.29 8.21
CA GLU A 30 3.95 9.51 7.69
C GLU A 30 5.04 9.59 8.77
N GLU A 31 4.70 10.16 9.92
CA GLU A 31 5.68 10.41 11.00
C GLU A 31 6.07 9.19 11.84
N ASN A 32 5.41 8.02 11.68
CA ASN A 32 5.61 6.87 12.57
C ASN A 32 6.09 5.57 11.90
N LEU A 33 6.23 5.53 10.57
CA LEU A 33 6.90 4.41 9.90
C LEU A 33 8.25 4.84 9.36
N ASN A 34 9.28 4.57 10.16
CA ASN A 34 10.66 4.85 9.79
C ASN A 34 11.32 3.69 9.02
N SER A 35 10.68 2.53 8.84
CA SER A 35 11.39 1.39 8.25
C SER A 35 10.52 0.22 7.76
N ILE A 36 11.14 -0.67 6.99
CA ILE A 36 10.79 -2.11 6.86
C ILE A 36 10.48 -2.72 8.24
N THR A 37 11.20 -2.30 9.28
CA THR A 37 11.02 -2.78 10.67
C THR A 37 9.59 -2.59 11.15
N ASP A 38 8.95 -1.45 10.86
CA ASP A 38 7.62 -1.17 11.38
C ASP A 38 6.54 -1.97 10.66
N LEU A 39 6.71 -2.21 9.35
CA LEU A 39 5.86 -3.12 8.59
C LEU A 39 6.07 -4.58 9.02
N ALA A 40 7.30 -4.99 9.29
CA ALA A 40 7.56 -6.32 9.84
C ALA A 40 6.88 -6.50 11.21
N LEU A 41 6.89 -5.47 12.06
CA LEU A 41 6.20 -5.49 13.35
C LEU A 41 4.68 -5.63 13.19
N LEU A 42 4.07 -4.95 12.22
CA LEU A 42 2.66 -5.15 11.87
C LEU A 42 2.37 -6.60 11.47
N GLY A 43 3.25 -7.21 10.67
CA GLY A 43 3.13 -8.61 10.28
C GLY A 43 3.35 -9.59 11.43
N THR A 44 4.15 -9.24 12.45
CA THR A 44 4.34 -10.07 13.66
C THR A 44 3.25 -9.90 14.70
N GLY A 45 2.51 -8.78 14.64
CA GLY A 45 1.47 -8.47 15.60
C GLY A 45 0.32 -9.46 15.54
N ASP A 46 -0.33 -9.64 16.69
CA ASP A 46 -1.52 -10.50 16.82
C ASP A 46 -2.81 -9.80 16.35
N LEU A 47 -2.68 -8.61 15.78
CA LEU A 47 -3.78 -7.75 15.37
C LEU A 47 -4.36 -8.24 14.04
N PRO A 48 -5.69 -8.48 13.95
CA PRO A 48 -6.36 -8.78 12.70
C PRO A 48 -6.49 -7.48 11.89
N ILE A 49 -5.42 -7.09 11.21
CA ILE A 49 -5.43 -5.92 10.32
C ILE A 49 -6.24 -6.30 9.08
N VAL A 50 -7.40 -5.67 8.93
CA VAL A 50 -8.36 -5.95 7.84
C VAL A 50 -8.16 -5.00 6.66
N HIS A 51 -7.75 -3.76 6.91
CA HIS A 51 -7.48 -2.76 5.88
C HIS A 51 -6.12 -2.11 6.13
N LEU A 52 -5.25 -2.10 5.11
CA LEU A 52 -3.94 -1.48 5.15
C LEU A 52 -3.78 -0.51 3.99
N CYS A 53 -3.45 0.75 4.30
CA CYS A 53 -3.15 1.78 3.32
C CYS A 53 -1.78 2.38 3.62
N SER A 54 -0.94 2.45 2.58
CA SER A 54 0.43 2.96 2.65
C SER A 54 0.65 4.26 1.89
N ARG A 55 -0.43 4.95 1.47
CA ARG A 55 -0.33 6.21 0.75
C ARG A 55 0.30 7.30 1.63
N GLY A 56 1.13 8.13 0.99
CA GLY A 56 1.95 9.14 1.68
C GLY A 56 3.17 8.54 2.38
N CYS A 57 3.23 7.22 2.59
CA CYS A 57 4.38 6.60 3.25
C CYS A 57 5.56 6.44 2.28
N GLU A 58 6.32 7.50 2.03
CA GLU A 58 7.47 7.52 1.11
C GLU A 58 8.57 6.50 1.46
N ARG A 59 8.60 6.04 2.72
CA ARG A 59 9.59 5.08 3.24
C ARG A 59 9.15 3.62 3.08
N VAL A 60 7.93 3.36 2.63
CA VAL A 60 7.45 2.00 2.37
C VAL A 60 8.06 1.51 1.06
N THR A 61 8.84 0.44 1.16
CA THR A 61 9.54 -0.18 0.03
C THR A 61 8.95 -1.54 -0.29
N GLU A 62 9.29 -2.08 -1.46
CA GLU A 62 9.00 -3.46 -1.84
C GLU A 62 9.38 -4.46 -0.72
N LYS A 63 10.55 -4.29 -0.11
CA LYS A 63 11.01 -5.14 1.01
C LYS A 63 10.12 -5.01 2.25
N GLY A 64 9.65 -3.79 2.54
CA GLY A 64 8.70 -3.54 3.61
C GLY A 64 7.37 -4.27 3.38
N ILE A 65 6.83 -4.16 2.17
CA ILE A 65 5.62 -4.88 1.77
C ILE A 65 5.81 -6.40 1.86
N LYS A 66 6.90 -6.96 1.31
CA LYS A 66 7.22 -8.39 1.43
C LYS A 66 7.24 -8.87 2.89
N SER A 67 7.73 -8.04 3.81
CA SER A 67 7.85 -8.42 5.23
C SER A 67 6.49 -8.62 5.93
N LEU A 68 5.43 -7.97 5.43
CA LEU A 68 4.05 -8.13 5.92
C LEU A 68 3.51 -9.52 5.63
N PHE A 69 3.81 -10.05 4.44
CA PHE A 69 3.18 -11.26 3.88
C PHE A 69 4.04 -12.52 4.02
N HIS A 70 4.63 -12.72 5.20
CA HIS A 70 5.24 -14.02 5.52
C HIS A 70 4.15 -15.06 5.81
N THR A 71 4.34 -16.28 5.30
CA THR A 71 3.42 -17.39 5.51
C THR A 71 3.15 -17.64 7.00
N GLY A 72 1.88 -17.83 7.35
CA GLY A 72 1.44 -18.10 8.72
C GLY A 72 1.12 -16.88 9.58
N ARG A 73 1.43 -15.65 9.13
CA ARG A 73 1.07 -14.42 9.87
C ARG A 73 -0.46 -14.19 9.88
N LYS A 74 -0.97 -13.59 10.95
CA LYS A 74 -2.42 -13.28 11.08
C LYS A 74 -2.91 -12.30 10.02
N ILE A 75 -2.09 -11.31 9.65
CA ILE A 75 -2.43 -10.36 8.59
C ILE A 75 -2.76 -11.06 7.27
N CYS A 76 -2.06 -12.14 6.91
CA CYS A 76 -2.32 -12.92 5.69
C CYS A 76 -3.70 -13.59 5.67
N LYS A 77 -4.33 -13.78 6.84
CA LYS A 77 -5.66 -14.38 6.99
C LYS A 77 -6.77 -13.36 7.21
N ALA A 78 -6.42 -12.12 7.58
CA ALA A 78 -7.38 -11.10 8.00
C ALA A 78 -7.47 -9.93 7.02
N LEU A 79 -6.40 -9.66 6.25
CA LEU A 79 -6.34 -8.50 5.38
C LEU A 79 -7.27 -8.68 4.17
N LEU A 80 -8.28 -7.84 4.09
CA LEU A 80 -9.24 -7.76 2.98
C LEU A 80 -8.82 -6.71 1.96
N VAL A 81 -8.26 -5.59 2.42
CA VAL A 81 -7.92 -4.46 1.54
C VAL A 81 -6.47 -4.06 1.72
N LEU A 82 -5.71 -4.07 0.62
CA LEU A 82 -4.35 -3.54 0.56
C LEU A 82 -4.27 -2.40 -0.46
N ASP A 83 -3.84 -1.24 0.01
CA ASP A 83 -3.49 -0.12 -0.83
C ASP A 83 -1.99 0.15 -0.76
N GLY A 84 -1.30 -0.42 -1.75
CA GLY A 84 0.15 -0.37 -1.95
C GLY A 84 0.55 0.57 -3.09
N GLY A 85 -0.27 1.56 -3.41
CA GLY A 85 0.06 2.55 -4.43
C GLY A 85 1.25 3.44 -4.04
N TYR A 86 1.89 4.07 -5.03
CA TYR A 86 3.06 4.94 -4.90
C TYR A 86 4.33 4.22 -4.41
N ILE A 87 4.49 2.94 -4.76
CA ILE A 87 5.72 2.18 -4.51
C ILE A 87 6.39 1.91 -5.87
N PRO A 88 7.18 2.86 -6.41
CA PRO A 88 7.62 2.81 -7.81
C PRO A 88 8.45 1.56 -8.16
N LYS A 89 9.14 0.98 -7.18
CA LYS A 89 10.02 -0.21 -7.34
C LYS A 89 9.39 -1.52 -6.86
N ILE A 90 8.06 -1.62 -6.83
CA ILE A 90 7.39 -2.89 -6.52
C ILE A 90 7.25 -3.72 -7.80
N ALA A 91 7.88 -4.89 -7.84
CA ALA A 91 7.81 -5.78 -8.98
C ALA A 91 6.60 -6.73 -8.90
N ASP A 92 6.12 -7.19 -10.06
CA ASP A 92 5.03 -8.18 -10.18
C ASP A 92 5.23 -9.41 -9.30
N ALA A 93 6.47 -9.95 -9.25
CA ALA A 93 6.82 -11.11 -8.42
C ALA A 93 6.50 -10.92 -6.93
N THR A 94 6.66 -9.69 -6.43
CA THR A 94 6.31 -9.33 -5.07
C THR A 94 4.81 -9.35 -4.86
N ILE A 95 4.08 -8.78 -5.80
CA ILE A 95 2.62 -8.73 -5.76
C ILE A 95 2.03 -10.14 -5.82
N PHE A 96 2.51 -11.00 -6.73
CA PHE A 96 2.11 -12.41 -6.79
C PHE A 96 2.33 -13.13 -5.47
N THR A 97 3.50 -12.93 -4.86
CA THR A 97 3.84 -13.54 -3.56
C THR A 97 2.85 -13.07 -2.49
N ASN A 98 2.58 -11.77 -2.42
CA ASN A 98 1.68 -11.20 -1.42
C ASN A 98 0.23 -11.68 -1.61
N ILE A 99 -0.30 -11.65 -2.84
CA ILE A 99 -1.65 -12.15 -3.16
C ILE A 99 -1.76 -13.64 -2.81
N SER A 100 -0.75 -14.43 -3.17
CA SER A 100 -0.74 -15.86 -2.86
C SER A 100 -0.78 -16.15 -1.35
N ALA A 101 -0.18 -15.28 -0.54
CA ALA A 101 -0.17 -15.37 0.92
C ALA A 101 -1.45 -14.80 1.56
N ALA A 102 -1.98 -13.70 1.03
CA ALA A 102 -3.12 -12.95 1.55
C ALA A 102 -4.46 -13.60 1.15
N LYS A 103 -4.81 -14.70 1.81
CA LYS A 103 -5.97 -15.55 1.44
C LYS A 103 -7.32 -14.87 1.55
N ALA A 104 -7.42 -13.78 2.30
CA ALA A 104 -8.67 -13.05 2.49
C ALA A 104 -8.75 -11.77 1.63
N LEU A 105 -7.71 -11.45 0.87
CA LEU A 105 -7.62 -10.19 0.12
C LEU A 105 -8.71 -10.12 -0.95
N SER A 106 -9.59 -9.11 -0.86
CA SER A 106 -10.66 -8.83 -1.82
C SER A 106 -10.35 -7.59 -2.69
N ASP A 107 -9.58 -6.64 -2.16
CA ASP A 107 -9.30 -5.38 -2.84
C ASP A 107 -7.81 -5.06 -2.79
N LEU A 108 -7.23 -4.79 -3.97
CA LEU A 108 -5.83 -4.43 -4.15
C LEU A 108 -5.71 -3.16 -5.01
N SER A 109 -5.05 -2.13 -4.48
CA SER A 109 -4.70 -0.91 -5.21
C SER A 109 -3.20 -0.81 -5.40
N LEU A 110 -2.77 -0.69 -6.67
CA LEU A 110 -1.37 -0.59 -7.12
C LEU A 110 -1.14 0.68 -7.97
N ARG A 111 -1.91 1.74 -7.69
CA ARG A 111 -1.81 2.99 -8.45
C ARG A 111 -0.41 3.57 -8.34
N PHE A 112 0.12 4.11 -9.45
CA PHE A 112 1.44 4.76 -9.49
C PHE A 112 2.59 3.82 -9.03
N CYS A 113 2.51 2.55 -9.40
CA CYS A 113 3.61 1.60 -9.28
C CYS A 113 4.19 1.34 -10.67
N ASP A 114 5.34 1.93 -10.96
CA ASP A 114 5.89 2.03 -12.32
C ASP A 114 6.40 0.69 -12.89
N GLU A 115 6.82 -0.22 -12.00
CA GLU A 115 7.35 -1.55 -12.38
C GLU A 115 6.27 -2.64 -12.43
N VAL A 116 5.00 -2.30 -12.19
CA VAL A 116 3.88 -3.25 -12.23
C VAL A 116 3.33 -3.36 -13.64
N THR A 117 3.21 -4.59 -14.14
CA THR A 117 2.69 -4.87 -15.48
C THR A 117 1.31 -5.52 -15.44
N ASP A 118 0.68 -5.63 -16.62
CA ASP A 118 -0.60 -6.31 -16.79
C ASP A 118 -0.55 -7.80 -16.37
N ALA A 119 0.64 -8.39 -16.23
CA ALA A 119 0.80 -9.75 -15.69
C ALA A 119 0.16 -9.91 -14.29
N VAL A 120 0.16 -8.85 -13.48
CA VAL A 120 -0.50 -8.83 -12.17
C VAL A 120 -2.00 -8.98 -12.29
N ILE A 121 -2.62 -8.34 -13.28
CA ILE A 121 -4.07 -8.41 -13.50
C ILE A 121 -4.48 -9.86 -13.81
N PHE A 122 -3.71 -10.56 -14.64
CA PHE A 122 -3.99 -11.96 -14.96
C PHE A 122 -3.87 -12.91 -13.76
N SER A 123 -3.13 -12.55 -12.72
CA SER A 123 -3.04 -13.36 -11.48
C SER A 123 -4.18 -13.13 -10.50
N LEU A 124 -4.94 -12.04 -10.68
CA LEU A 124 -6.07 -11.66 -9.82
C LEU A 124 -7.41 -12.22 -10.34
N LEU A 125 -7.43 -12.78 -11.54
CA LEU A 125 -8.57 -13.42 -12.21
C LEU A 125 -8.59 -14.93 -11.96
#